data_AF-A0AAF0LGX3-F1
#
_entry.id   AF-A0AAF0LGX3-F1
#
_cell.length_a   1.000
_cell.length_b   1.000
_cell.length_c   1.000
_cell.angle_alpha   90.00
_cell.angle_beta   90.00
_cell.angle_gamma   90.00
#
_symmetry.space_group_name_H-M   'P 1'
#
loop_
_entity.id
_entity.type
_entity.pdbx_description
1 polymer ?
#
loop_
_entity_poly.entity_id
_entity_poly.type
_entity_poly.pdbx_seq_one_letter_code
_entity_poly.pdbx_strand_id
1 'polypeptide(L)'
;MDITQRTPVDIDTALAAMYKEAFGLSRKQEAQRKELTYFTERVRKGDSYYQRTVASLQETIEQGEARLEELRAEAKPLDDEYQRRPWTRAFLAVTSSDGHVHKTMSCSTCFPTTQFEWLPQYSGHDEAEVVDDAGVRACTVCFPSAPTETLTRETRILSEDERQKQERRLERERAAADRAAKKAAKTVIHPDGKPVYDQYNAEATNITTVTSGAVALTIDVLRSELEDRDAERAKNAYPWGAQFDTDTRAVRRRMDIDSYAPHLQQNLEALAAYHGVTIEEQTAVIREKALTKYLKEYSVAYEPRHEALSAELKALKSAARARKNASDGK
;
A
#
# COMPACT_ATOMS: atom_id res chain seq x y z
N MET A 1 -33.93 -9.50 25.13
CA MET A 1 -33.26 -9.00 26.36
C MET A 1 -34.14 -7.92 26.95
N ASP A 2 -34.26 -7.89 28.28
CA ASP A 2 -34.98 -6.83 28.99
C ASP A 2 -34.25 -5.48 28.78
N ILE A 3 -34.96 -4.47 28.26
CA ILE A 3 -34.40 -3.14 27.99
C ILE A 3 -33.87 -2.49 29.27
N THR A 4 -34.45 -2.81 30.42
CA THR A 4 -34.07 -2.26 31.72
C THR A 4 -32.67 -2.68 32.17
N GLN A 5 -32.12 -3.76 31.59
CA GLN A 5 -30.80 -4.29 31.89
C GLN A 5 -29.72 -3.82 30.91
N ARG A 6 -30.10 -3.10 29.85
CA ARG A 6 -29.14 -2.58 28.87
C ARG A 6 -28.36 -1.39 29.45
N THR A 7 -27.09 -1.30 29.09
CA THR A 7 -26.29 -0.14 29.47
C THR A 7 -26.72 1.10 28.66
N PRO A 8 -26.50 2.32 29.19
CA PRO A 8 -26.69 3.55 28.42
C PRO A 8 -26.00 3.53 27.05
N VAL A 9 -24.76 3.02 27.00
CA VAL A 9 -23.98 2.88 25.77
C VAL A 9 -24.68 1.96 24.78
N ASP A 10 -25.19 0.80 25.22
CA ASP A 10 -25.90 -0.13 24.33
C ASP A 10 -27.17 0.48 23.76
N ILE A 11 -27.92 1.22 24.58
CA ILE A 11 -29.17 1.87 24.18
C ILE A 11 -28.87 2.96 23.15
N ASP A 12 -27.95 3.86 23.46
CA ASP A 12 -27.62 4.99 22.60
C ASP A 12 -26.88 4.56 21.33
N THR A 13 -26.14 3.45 21.36
CA THR A 13 -25.52 2.88 20.14
C THR A 13 -26.60 2.41 19.17
N ALA A 14 -27.64 1.74 19.68
CA ALA A 14 -28.78 1.34 18.85
C ALA A 14 -29.56 2.54 18.33
N LEU A 15 -29.87 3.52 19.20
CA LEU A 15 -30.55 4.76 18.80
C LEU A 15 -29.76 5.56 17.75
N ALA A 16 -28.45 5.72 17.94
CA ALA A 16 -27.60 6.43 17.00
C ALA A 16 -27.59 5.76 15.61
N ALA A 17 -27.57 4.43 15.55
CA ALA A 17 -27.69 3.70 14.28
C ALA A 17 -29.05 3.95 13.61
N MET A 18 -30.15 3.82 14.37
CA MET A 18 -31.52 4.05 13.87
C MET A 18 -31.72 5.49 13.38
N TYR A 19 -31.26 6.49 14.14
CA TYR A 19 -31.38 7.90 13.76
C TYR A 19 -30.50 8.26 12.57
N LYS A 20 -29.30 7.67 12.45
CA LYS A 20 -28.46 7.84 11.26
C LYS A 20 -29.16 7.30 10.01
N GLU A 21 -29.76 6.11 10.09
CA GLU A 21 -30.55 5.54 8.99
C GLU A 21 -31.76 6.42 8.67
N ALA A 22 -32.54 6.82 9.69
CA ALA A 22 -33.72 7.65 9.53
C ALA A 22 -33.39 9.03 8.92
N PHE A 23 -32.28 9.65 9.32
CA PHE A 23 -31.82 10.90 8.73
C PHE A 23 -31.44 10.73 7.25
N GLY A 24 -30.69 9.67 6.93
CA GLY A 24 -30.33 9.35 5.54
C GLY A 24 -31.54 9.09 4.65
N LEU A 25 -32.51 8.30 5.13
CA LEU A 25 -33.78 8.05 4.43
C LEU A 25 -34.60 9.32 4.25
N SER A 26 -34.74 10.15 5.30
CA SER A 26 -35.50 11.41 5.22
C SER A 26 -34.92 12.37 4.17
N ARG A 27 -33.58 12.50 4.12
CA ARG A 27 -32.89 13.31 3.11
C ARG A 27 -33.10 12.78 1.70
N LYS A 28 -33.05 11.45 1.53
CA LYS A 28 -33.31 10.80 0.24
C LYS A 28 -34.75 11.03 -0.21
N GLN A 29 -35.72 10.88 0.69
CA GLN A 29 -37.13 11.14 0.39
C GLN A 29 -37.41 12.59 0.03
N GLU A 30 -36.78 13.55 0.71
CA GLU A 30 -36.90 14.97 0.36
C GLU A 30 -36.47 15.23 -1.09
N ALA A 31 -35.35 14.64 -1.51
CA ALA A 31 -34.88 14.71 -2.89
C ALA A 31 -35.85 14.01 -3.86
N GLN A 32 -36.29 12.80 -3.55
CA GLN A 32 -37.23 12.03 -4.37
C GLN A 32 -38.58 12.73 -4.54
N ARG A 33 -39.09 13.43 -3.52
CA ARG A 33 -40.34 14.22 -3.61
C ARG A 33 -40.21 15.41 -4.55
N LYS A 34 -39.05 16.07 -4.55
CA LYS A 34 -38.75 17.15 -5.51
C LYS A 34 -38.75 16.60 -6.93
N GLU A 35 -38.10 15.46 -7.15
CA GLU A 35 -38.10 14.78 -8.46
C GLU A 35 -39.50 14.31 -8.88
N LEU A 36 -40.26 13.71 -7.96
CA LEU A 36 -41.63 13.27 -8.22
C LEU A 36 -42.49 14.45 -8.69
N THR A 37 -42.43 15.59 -7.98
CA THR A 37 -43.16 16.82 -8.37
C THR A 37 -42.79 17.25 -9.78
N TYR A 38 -41.50 17.25 -10.13
CA TYR A 38 -41.02 17.59 -11.46
C TYR A 38 -41.55 16.64 -12.55
N PHE A 39 -41.44 15.33 -12.35
CA PHE A 39 -41.87 14.35 -13.35
C PHE A 39 -43.39 14.26 -13.48
N THR A 40 -44.14 14.40 -12.39
CA THR A 40 -45.61 14.46 -12.44
C THR A 40 -46.07 15.64 -13.30
N GLU A 41 -45.43 16.81 -13.20
CA GLU A 41 -45.75 17.96 -14.03
C GLU A 41 -45.42 17.73 -15.52
N ARG A 42 -44.33 17.00 -15.82
CA ARG A 42 -44.00 16.59 -17.20
C ARG A 42 -45.06 15.65 -17.79
N VAL A 43 -45.47 14.64 -17.02
CA VAL A 43 -46.55 13.73 -17.43
C VAL A 43 -47.86 14.49 -17.67
N ARG A 44 -48.19 15.45 -16.80
CA ARG A 44 -49.38 16.30 -16.95
C ARG A 44 -49.36 17.12 -18.25
N LYS A 45 -48.19 17.55 -18.71
CA LYS A 45 -48.00 18.25 -19.99
C LYS A 45 -48.01 17.33 -21.22
N GLY A 46 -48.30 16.05 -21.04
CA GLY A 46 -48.43 15.06 -22.12
C GLY A 46 -47.18 14.22 -22.37
N ASP A 47 -46.13 14.36 -21.57
CA ASP A 47 -44.90 13.56 -21.71
C ASP A 47 -45.05 12.20 -21.01
N SER A 48 -45.70 11.25 -21.69
CA SER A 48 -46.00 9.92 -21.16
C SER A 48 -44.77 9.06 -20.87
N TYR A 49 -43.59 9.42 -21.40
CA TYR A 49 -42.33 8.71 -21.16
C TYR A 49 -42.02 8.56 -19.66
N TYR A 50 -42.36 9.57 -18.85
CA TYR A 50 -42.05 9.61 -17.42
C TYR A 50 -43.06 8.89 -16.52
N GLN A 51 -44.13 8.29 -17.06
CA GLN A 51 -45.14 7.61 -16.23
C GLN A 51 -44.54 6.49 -15.36
N ARG A 52 -43.60 5.71 -15.92
CA ARG A 52 -42.90 4.67 -15.15
C ARG A 52 -42.00 5.23 -14.06
N THR A 53 -41.32 6.35 -14.33
CA THR A 53 -40.47 7.04 -13.35
C THR A 53 -41.31 7.58 -12.19
N VAL A 54 -42.46 8.19 -12.48
CA VAL A 54 -43.41 8.65 -11.45
C VAL A 54 -43.86 7.50 -10.56
N ALA A 55 -44.33 6.39 -11.15
CA ALA A 55 -44.77 5.21 -10.41
C ALA A 55 -43.65 4.63 -9.51
N SER A 56 -42.43 4.51 -10.04
CA SER A 56 -41.27 4.03 -9.28
C SER A 56 -40.88 4.97 -8.13
N LEU A 57 -40.91 6.28 -8.36
CA LEU A 57 -40.64 7.27 -7.31
C LEU A 57 -41.70 7.21 -6.20
N GLN A 58 -42.97 7.04 -6.54
CA GLN A 58 -44.05 6.87 -5.56
C GLN A 58 -43.81 5.63 -4.69
N GLU A 59 -43.53 4.49 -5.31
CA GLU A 59 -43.26 3.23 -4.60
C GLU A 59 -42.04 3.36 -3.66
N THR A 60 -40.94 3.95 -4.14
CA THR A 60 -39.74 4.12 -3.30
C THR A 60 -39.95 5.10 -2.15
N ILE A 61 -40.78 6.14 -2.33
CA ILE A 61 -41.17 7.04 -1.25
C ILE A 61 -41.99 6.28 -0.21
N GLU A 62 -43.01 5.53 -0.62
CA GLU A 62 -43.88 4.75 0.27
C GLU A 62 -43.07 3.72 1.09
N GLN A 63 -42.18 2.97 0.44
CA GLN A 63 -41.26 2.05 1.13
C GLN A 63 -40.37 2.76 2.15
N GLY A 64 -39.85 3.94 1.80
CA GLY A 64 -39.06 4.75 2.72
C GLY A 64 -39.89 5.25 3.92
N GLU A 65 -41.17 5.60 3.72
CA GLU A 65 -42.05 6.08 4.78
C GLU A 65 -42.37 4.96 5.76
N ALA A 66 -42.68 3.76 5.23
CA ALA A 66 -42.86 2.57 6.05
C ALA A 66 -41.61 2.27 6.89
N ARG A 67 -40.42 2.33 6.29
CA ARG A 67 -39.16 2.10 7.02
C ARG A 67 -38.89 3.16 8.09
N LEU A 68 -39.20 4.43 7.81
CA LEU A 68 -39.08 5.49 8.82
C LEU A 68 -40.02 5.25 9.99
N GLU A 69 -41.23 4.78 9.75
CA GLU A 69 -42.19 4.46 10.81
C GLU A 69 -41.75 3.25 11.63
N GLU A 70 -41.24 2.20 10.99
CA GLU A 70 -40.60 1.06 11.67
C GLU A 70 -39.47 1.52 12.58
N LEU A 71 -38.53 2.32 12.06
CA LEU A 71 -37.40 2.85 12.83
C LEU A 71 -37.87 3.68 14.03
N ARG A 72 -38.92 4.46 13.89
CA ARG A 72 -39.53 5.21 15.01
C ARG A 72 -40.15 4.29 16.05
N ALA A 73 -40.86 3.26 15.61
CA ALA A 73 -41.45 2.27 16.51
C ALA A 73 -40.38 1.48 17.27
N GLU A 74 -39.28 1.13 16.61
CA GLU A 74 -38.11 0.47 17.21
C GLU A 74 -37.35 1.38 18.19
N ALA A 75 -37.18 2.67 17.85
CA ALA A 75 -36.49 3.64 18.69
C ALA A 75 -37.30 4.04 19.93
N LYS A 76 -38.64 4.10 19.81
CA LYS A 76 -39.55 4.52 20.88
C LYS A 76 -39.29 3.88 22.25
N PRO A 77 -39.22 2.54 22.41
CA PRO A 77 -38.98 1.95 23.72
C PRO A 77 -37.60 2.27 24.30
N LEU A 78 -36.61 2.56 23.46
CA LEU A 78 -35.28 2.98 23.88
C LEU A 78 -35.26 4.44 24.34
N ASP A 79 -35.96 5.31 23.62
CA ASP A 79 -36.17 6.69 24.03
C ASP A 79 -36.99 6.78 25.31
N ASP A 80 -38.05 5.96 25.45
CA ASP A 80 -38.85 5.89 26.67
C ASP A 80 -37.99 5.46 27.88
N GLU A 81 -37.02 4.56 27.69
CA GLU A 81 -36.06 4.17 28.73
C GLU A 81 -35.15 5.32 29.13
N TYR A 82 -34.65 6.10 28.16
CA TYR A 82 -33.88 7.31 28.42
C TYR A 82 -34.71 8.36 29.17
N GLN A 83 -35.98 8.56 28.81
CA GLN A 83 -36.86 9.47 29.53
C GLN A 83 -37.13 9.00 30.96
N ARG A 84 -37.26 7.68 31.18
CA ARG A 84 -37.46 7.08 32.50
C ARG A 84 -36.20 7.20 33.37
N ARG A 85 -35.01 7.00 32.80
CA ARG A 85 -33.72 7.05 33.48
C ARG A 85 -32.74 7.88 32.62
N PRO A 86 -32.73 9.21 32.75
CA PRO A 86 -31.84 10.04 31.93
C PRO A 86 -30.38 9.79 32.29
N TRP A 87 -29.52 9.77 31.28
CA TRP A 87 -28.06 9.66 31.41
C TRP A 87 -27.35 10.73 30.57
N THR A 88 -26.07 10.95 30.83
CA THR A 88 -25.25 11.90 30.06
C THR A 88 -25.15 11.45 28.61
N ARG A 89 -25.31 12.39 27.66
CA ARG A 89 -25.06 12.18 26.23
C ARG A 89 -24.08 13.23 25.73
N ALA A 90 -23.27 12.86 24.74
CA ALA A 90 -22.31 13.76 24.11
C ALA A 90 -22.50 13.77 22.59
N PHE A 91 -22.44 14.97 22.00
CA PHE A 91 -22.64 15.23 20.58
C PHE A 91 -21.50 16.10 20.07
N LEU A 92 -20.74 15.62 19.09
CA LEU A 92 -19.71 16.40 18.42
C LEU A 92 -20.33 17.18 17.26
N ALA A 93 -20.25 18.51 17.28
CA ALA A 93 -20.65 19.33 16.15
C ALA A 93 -19.65 19.14 14.99
N VAL A 94 -20.10 18.61 13.86
CA VAL A 94 -19.23 18.29 12.70
C VAL A 94 -19.27 19.36 11.60
N THR A 95 -20.09 20.40 11.76
CA THR A 95 -20.21 21.50 10.77
C THR A 95 -19.10 22.53 10.86
N SER A 96 -18.53 22.73 12.06
CA SER A 96 -17.43 23.67 12.29
C SER A 96 -16.08 22.94 12.25
N SER A 97 -15.05 23.56 11.66
CA SER A 97 -13.68 23.03 11.61
C SER A 97 -13.11 22.66 12.98
N ASP A 98 -13.55 23.37 14.02
CA ASP A 98 -13.02 23.22 15.38
C ASP A 98 -13.89 22.28 16.24
N GLY A 99 -15.08 21.90 15.73
CA GLY A 99 -16.05 20.95 16.27
C GLY A 99 -16.23 20.90 17.79
N HIS A 100 -17.18 21.63 18.36
CA HIS A 100 -17.45 21.56 19.79
C HIS A 100 -18.23 20.30 20.20
N VAL A 101 -17.91 19.75 21.37
CA VAL A 101 -18.67 18.70 22.05
C VAL A 101 -19.76 19.35 22.89
N HIS A 102 -20.99 18.88 22.74
CA HIS A 102 -22.19 19.36 23.40
C HIS A 102 -22.87 18.25 24.20
N LYS A 103 -23.51 18.63 25.32
CA LYS A 103 -24.39 17.76 26.10
C LYS A 103 -25.77 17.56 25.45
N THR A 104 -26.17 18.50 24.60
CA THR A 104 -27.46 18.52 23.91
C THR A 104 -27.32 19.13 22.52
N MET A 105 -28.15 18.68 21.57
CA MET A 105 -28.26 19.28 20.24
C MET A 105 -29.01 20.63 20.23
N SER A 106 -29.62 21.03 21.34
CA SER A 106 -30.39 22.28 21.49
C SER A 106 -29.63 23.43 22.16
N CYS A 107 -28.29 23.39 22.16
CA CYS A 107 -27.47 24.45 22.74
C CYS A 107 -27.70 25.79 21.99
N SER A 108 -27.72 26.91 22.72
CA SER A 108 -27.92 28.25 22.15
C SER A 108 -26.82 28.69 21.18
N THR A 109 -25.66 28.04 21.22
CA THR A 109 -24.55 28.27 20.28
C THR A 109 -24.68 27.49 18.99
N CYS A 110 -25.65 26.58 18.88
CA CYS A 110 -25.88 25.75 17.71
C CYS A 110 -26.91 26.41 16.79
N PHE A 111 -26.69 26.29 15.49
CA PHE A 111 -27.61 26.78 14.46
C PHE A 111 -28.53 25.65 14.01
N PRO A 112 -29.69 25.95 13.39
CA PRO A 112 -30.55 24.93 12.79
C PRO A 112 -29.85 24.06 11.73
N THR A 113 -28.75 24.54 11.17
CA THR A 113 -27.91 23.83 10.19
C THR A 113 -26.73 23.08 10.81
N THR A 114 -26.51 23.19 12.13
CA THR A 114 -25.45 22.45 12.82
C THR A 114 -25.76 20.96 12.77
N GLN A 115 -24.82 20.21 12.20
CA GLN A 115 -24.84 18.76 12.16
C GLN A 115 -24.03 18.21 13.33
N PHE A 116 -24.49 17.09 13.87
CA PHE A 116 -23.88 16.44 15.01
C PHE A 116 -23.53 14.99 14.69
N GLU A 117 -22.40 14.55 15.19
CA GLU A 117 -22.08 13.15 15.41
C GLU A 117 -22.41 12.83 16.87
N TRP A 118 -23.40 11.96 17.09
CA TRP A 118 -23.67 11.42 18.43
C TRP A 118 -22.50 10.50 18.82
N LEU A 119 -22.04 10.60 20.06
CA LEU A 119 -20.98 9.78 20.65
C LEU A 119 -21.53 8.79 21.71
N PRO A 120 -22.18 7.68 21.30
CA PRO A 120 -22.73 6.69 22.24
C PRO A 120 -21.76 6.12 23.25
N GLN A 121 -20.46 6.08 22.93
CA GLN A 121 -19.42 5.58 23.83
C GLN A 121 -19.26 6.40 25.11
N TYR A 122 -19.78 7.64 25.15
CA TYR A 122 -19.81 8.49 26.34
C TYR A 122 -21.16 8.46 27.07
N SER A 123 -22.08 7.57 26.67
CA SER A 123 -23.42 7.54 27.26
C SER A 123 -23.37 7.05 28.69
N GLY A 124 -23.84 7.87 29.62
CA GLY A 124 -23.78 7.58 31.06
C GLY A 124 -22.40 7.74 31.71
N HIS A 125 -21.42 8.29 31.00
CA HIS A 125 -20.16 8.76 31.60
C HIS A 125 -20.39 9.98 32.49
N ASP A 126 -19.44 10.23 33.41
CA ASP A 126 -19.45 11.45 34.20
C ASP A 126 -19.16 12.67 33.32
N GLU A 127 -19.75 13.81 33.67
CA GLU A 127 -19.56 15.05 32.90
C GLU A 127 -18.08 15.47 32.89
N ALA A 128 -17.33 15.24 33.97
CA ALA A 128 -15.91 15.55 34.03
C ALA A 128 -15.08 14.68 33.07
N GLU A 129 -15.46 13.42 32.86
CA GLU A 129 -14.79 12.52 31.91
C GLU A 129 -15.02 12.98 30.47
N VAL A 130 -16.27 13.36 30.13
CA VAL A 130 -16.59 13.91 28.80
C VAL A 130 -15.81 15.21 28.54
N VAL A 131 -15.70 16.06 29.56
CA VAL A 131 -14.95 17.32 29.46
C VAL A 131 -13.44 17.08 29.34
N ASP A 132 -12.86 16.13 30.07
CA ASP A 132 -11.43 15.80 29.96
C ASP A 132 -11.08 15.29 28.56
N ASP A 133 -11.92 14.43 27.98
CA ASP A 133 -11.69 13.91 26.64
C ASP A 133 -12.03 14.91 25.53
N ALA A 134 -13.00 15.80 25.75
CA ALA A 134 -13.30 16.89 24.82
C ALA A 134 -12.19 17.96 24.82
N GLY A 135 -11.58 18.24 25.97
CA GLY A 135 -10.53 19.25 26.11
C GLY A 135 -10.95 20.61 25.56
N VAL A 136 -10.15 21.18 24.66
CA VAL A 136 -10.42 22.42 23.92
C VAL A 136 -11.74 22.41 23.14
N ARG A 137 -12.28 21.24 22.78
CA ARG A 137 -13.57 21.13 22.08
C ARG A 137 -14.76 21.17 23.02
N ALA A 138 -14.60 21.17 24.34
CA ALA A 138 -15.75 21.19 25.24
C ALA A 138 -16.53 22.51 25.10
N CYS A 139 -17.83 22.44 24.77
CA CYS A 139 -18.67 23.63 24.71
C CYS A 139 -18.87 24.21 26.11
N THR A 140 -18.35 25.40 26.37
CA THR A 140 -18.46 26.09 27.67
C THR A 140 -19.90 26.45 28.08
N VAL A 141 -20.83 26.52 27.12
CA VAL A 141 -22.26 26.71 27.41
C VAL A 141 -22.92 25.41 27.89
N CYS A 142 -22.50 24.26 27.36
CA CYS A 142 -22.98 22.95 27.82
C CYS A 142 -22.27 22.49 29.11
N PHE A 143 -21.02 22.91 29.30
CA PHE A 143 -20.15 22.50 30.40
C PHE A 143 -19.56 23.73 31.12
N PRO A 144 -20.39 24.55 31.81
CA PRO A 144 -19.94 25.79 32.43
C PRO A 144 -19.01 25.58 33.62
N SER A 145 -19.00 24.38 34.22
CA SER A 145 -18.12 23.98 35.33
C SER A 145 -16.78 23.40 34.87
N ALA A 146 -16.52 23.33 33.56
CA ALA A 146 -15.28 22.78 33.02
C ALA A 146 -14.05 23.57 33.51
N PRO A 147 -13.02 22.91 34.10
CA PRO A 147 -11.81 23.58 34.51
C PRO A 147 -11.08 24.22 33.32
N THR A 148 -10.59 25.44 33.50
CA THR A 148 -9.86 26.16 32.44
C THR A 148 -8.63 25.40 31.96
N GLU A 149 -7.95 24.68 32.84
CA GLU A 149 -6.81 23.83 32.47
C GLU A 149 -7.20 22.75 31.46
N THR A 150 -8.36 22.12 31.63
CA THR A 150 -8.87 21.11 30.71
C THR A 150 -9.22 21.69 29.34
N LEU A 151 -9.78 22.89 29.31
CA LEU A 151 -10.13 23.59 28.06
C LEU A 151 -8.92 24.01 27.21
N THR A 152 -7.70 23.90 27.74
CA THR A 152 -6.46 24.14 26.99
C THR A 152 -5.82 22.87 26.44
N ARG A 153 -6.30 21.68 26.83
CA ARG A 153 -5.78 20.39 26.38
C ARG A 153 -6.31 20.04 25.00
N GLU A 154 -5.52 19.30 24.22
CA GLU A 154 -5.97 18.75 22.94
C GLU A 154 -7.10 17.74 23.15
N THR A 155 -8.06 17.74 22.23
CA THR A 155 -9.19 16.80 22.25
C THR A 155 -8.74 15.36 21.95
N ARG A 156 -9.28 14.40 22.71
CA ARG A 156 -9.24 12.97 22.37
C ARG A 156 -10.46 12.53 21.58
N ILE A 157 -11.54 13.33 21.61
CA ILE A 157 -12.74 13.12 20.82
C ILE A 157 -12.48 13.59 19.39
N LEU A 158 -12.39 12.61 18.49
CA LEU A 158 -12.27 12.78 17.06
C LEU A 158 -13.60 12.45 16.39
N SER A 159 -13.96 13.14 15.32
CA SER A 159 -15.05 12.74 14.43
C SER A 159 -14.70 11.47 13.66
N GLU A 160 -15.71 10.82 13.09
CA GLU A 160 -15.51 9.63 12.25
C GLU A 160 -14.58 9.90 11.06
N ASP A 161 -14.71 11.04 10.37
CA ASP A 161 -13.81 11.37 9.26
C ASP A 161 -12.37 11.61 9.72
N GLU A 162 -12.18 12.24 10.88
CA GLU A 162 -10.85 12.44 11.47
C GLU A 162 -10.21 11.10 11.84
N ARG A 163 -10.95 10.19 12.47
CA ARG A 163 -10.50 8.82 12.78
C ARG A 163 -10.08 8.09 11.51
N GLN A 164 -10.94 8.06 10.50
CA GLN A 164 -10.64 7.40 9.22
C GLN A 164 -9.43 8.04 8.52
N LYS A 165 -9.29 9.37 8.58
CA LYS A 165 -8.13 10.06 8.01
C LYS A 165 -6.83 9.70 8.73
N GLN A 166 -6.87 9.58 10.05
CA GLN A 166 -5.74 9.13 10.86
C GLN A 166 -5.36 7.68 10.53
N GLU A 167 -6.33 6.78 10.44
CA GLU A 167 -6.10 5.38 10.06
C GLU A 167 -5.50 5.26 8.65
N ARG A 168 -6.06 5.95 7.66
CA ARG A 168 -5.52 6.00 6.30
C ARG A 168 -4.08 6.52 6.27
N ARG A 169 -3.75 7.49 7.11
CA ARG A 169 -2.39 8.02 7.22
C ARG A 169 -1.44 6.98 7.81
N LEU A 170 -1.83 6.34 8.91
CA LEU A 170 -1.04 5.30 9.55
C LEU A 170 -0.80 4.10 8.63
N GLU A 171 -1.81 3.70 7.86
CA GLU A 171 -1.68 2.64 6.85
C GLU A 171 -0.67 3.02 5.76
N ARG A 172 -0.74 4.26 5.24
CA ARG A 172 0.21 4.77 4.24
C ARG A 172 1.63 4.83 4.79
N GLU A 173 1.81 5.28 6.02
CA GLU A 173 3.11 5.34 6.69
C GLU A 173 3.71 3.94 6.89
N ARG A 174 2.91 2.96 7.33
CA ARG A 174 3.32 1.55 7.43
C ARG A 174 3.69 0.98 6.06
N ALA A 175 2.85 1.18 5.05
CA ALA A 175 3.13 0.71 3.69
C ALA A 175 4.39 1.36 3.10
N ALA A 176 4.65 2.63 3.40
CA ALA A 176 5.85 3.33 2.99
C ALA A 176 7.10 2.78 3.71
N ALA A 177 7.01 2.54 5.02
CA ALA A 177 8.08 1.94 5.81
C ALA A 177 8.43 0.53 5.32
N ASP A 178 7.43 -0.31 5.04
CA ASP A 178 7.64 -1.65 4.49
C ASP A 178 8.30 -1.62 3.11
N ARG A 179 7.88 -0.69 2.24
CA ARG A 179 8.50 -0.51 0.92
C ARG A 179 9.94 -0.01 1.06
N ALA A 180 10.21 0.91 1.97
CA ALA A 180 11.54 1.42 2.25
C ALA A 180 12.46 0.31 2.79
N ALA A 181 11.98 -0.50 3.73
CA ALA A 181 12.73 -1.64 4.28
C ALA A 181 13.03 -2.69 3.19
N LYS A 182 12.04 -3.05 2.37
CA LYS A 182 12.24 -3.98 1.24
C LYS A 182 13.20 -3.43 0.18
N LYS A 183 13.20 -2.11 -0.06
CA LYS A 183 14.15 -1.46 -0.97
C LYS A 183 15.55 -1.50 -0.39
N ALA A 184 15.72 -1.07 0.86
CA ALA A 184 17.01 -1.08 1.57
C ALA A 184 17.61 -2.48 1.63
N ALA A 185 16.80 -3.50 1.96
CA ALA A 185 17.25 -4.89 2.01
C ALA A 185 17.70 -5.43 0.65
N LYS A 186 17.27 -4.85 -0.48
CA LYS A 186 17.67 -5.26 -1.84
C LYS A 186 18.72 -4.34 -2.46
N THR A 187 19.15 -3.31 -1.74
CA THR A 187 20.13 -2.35 -2.24
C THR A 187 21.53 -2.91 -2.01
N VAL A 188 22.27 -3.08 -3.11
CA VAL A 188 23.68 -3.43 -3.13
C VAL A 188 24.48 -2.13 -3.18
N ILE A 189 25.46 -2.01 -2.29
CA ILE A 189 26.36 -0.86 -2.22
C ILE A 189 27.78 -1.41 -2.21
N HIS A 190 28.64 -0.87 -3.07
CA HIS A 190 30.05 -1.20 -3.05
C HIS A 190 30.72 -0.68 -1.77
N PRO A 191 31.61 -1.43 -1.09
CA PRO A 191 32.30 -0.98 0.13
C PRO A 191 32.99 0.40 0.00
N ASP A 192 33.70 0.61 -1.10
CA ASP A 192 34.36 1.89 -1.42
C ASP A 192 33.42 3.01 -1.92
N GLY A 193 32.11 2.78 -1.99
CA GLY A 193 31.15 3.73 -2.55
C GLY A 193 31.19 3.87 -4.08
N LYS A 194 31.92 2.99 -4.78
CA LYS A 194 31.95 2.93 -6.25
C LYS A 194 30.57 2.54 -6.81
N PRO A 195 30.23 3.00 -8.03
CA PRO A 195 29.02 2.56 -8.70
C PRO A 195 29.04 1.05 -8.96
N VAL A 196 27.84 0.50 -9.08
CA VAL A 196 27.57 -0.89 -9.49
C VAL A 196 26.68 -0.86 -10.72
N TYR A 197 26.80 -1.87 -11.58
CA TYR A 197 26.29 -1.81 -12.95
C TYR A 197 25.31 -2.94 -13.28
N ASP A 198 24.39 -2.66 -14.19
CA ASP A 198 23.47 -3.64 -14.76
C ASP A 198 24.05 -4.34 -16.02
N GLN A 199 23.20 -5.11 -16.70
CA GLN A 199 23.57 -5.84 -17.93
C GLN A 199 23.79 -4.94 -19.16
N TYR A 200 23.37 -3.68 -19.10
CA TYR A 200 23.56 -2.67 -20.13
C TYR A 200 24.65 -1.68 -19.76
N ASN A 201 25.42 -1.97 -18.72
CA ASN A 201 26.48 -1.12 -18.21
C ASN A 201 25.99 0.23 -17.63
N ALA A 202 24.72 0.30 -17.25
CA ALA A 202 24.13 1.45 -16.56
C ALA A 202 24.21 1.26 -15.04
N GLU A 203 24.34 2.35 -14.29
CA GLU A 203 24.38 2.30 -12.83
C GLU A 203 23.08 1.72 -12.26
N ALA A 204 23.20 0.72 -11.39
CA ALA A 204 22.07 0.05 -10.78
C ALA A 204 22.40 -0.43 -9.38
N THR A 205 21.49 -0.23 -8.43
CA THR A 205 21.71 -0.58 -7.03
C THR A 205 20.87 -1.75 -6.53
N ASN A 206 19.98 -2.31 -7.37
CA ASN A 206 19.16 -3.45 -6.99
C ASN A 206 19.94 -4.76 -7.14
N ILE A 207 19.94 -5.63 -6.13
CA ILE A 207 20.64 -6.91 -6.15
C ILE A 207 20.36 -7.76 -7.39
N THR A 208 19.09 -7.89 -7.80
CA THR A 208 18.73 -8.72 -8.95
C THR A 208 19.35 -8.14 -10.23
N THR A 209 19.33 -6.82 -10.35
CA THR A 209 19.89 -6.10 -11.51
C THR A 209 21.41 -6.21 -11.55
N VAL A 210 22.10 -5.96 -10.44
CA VAL A 210 23.57 -6.09 -10.33
C VAL A 210 24.01 -7.54 -10.56
N THR A 211 23.29 -8.52 -10.01
CA THR A 211 23.56 -9.94 -10.26
C THR A 211 23.41 -10.29 -11.73
N SER A 212 22.38 -9.77 -12.40
CA SER A 212 22.14 -10.01 -13.82
C SER A 212 23.22 -9.35 -14.68
N GLY A 213 23.68 -8.16 -14.30
CA GLY A 213 24.82 -7.47 -14.90
C GLY A 213 26.11 -8.29 -14.81
N ALA A 214 26.47 -8.74 -13.61
CA ALA A 214 27.65 -9.58 -13.42
C ALA A 214 27.61 -10.88 -14.24
N VAL A 215 26.44 -11.51 -14.35
CA VAL A 215 26.24 -12.72 -15.19
C VAL A 215 26.42 -12.40 -16.68
N ALA A 216 25.84 -11.29 -17.17
CA ALA A 216 25.96 -10.88 -18.57
C ALA A 216 27.41 -10.55 -18.94
N LEU A 217 28.09 -9.76 -18.11
CA LEU A 217 29.50 -9.42 -18.31
C LEU A 217 30.40 -10.67 -18.32
N THR A 218 30.11 -11.66 -17.46
CA THR A 218 30.84 -12.93 -17.46
C THR A 218 30.62 -13.73 -18.76
N ILE A 219 29.39 -13.72 -19.30
CA ILE A 219 29.07 -14.34 -20.60
C ILE A 219 29.85 -13.65 -21.73
N ASP A 220 29.95 -12.32 -21.70
CA ASP A 220 30.69 -11.57 -22.71
C ASP A 220 32.18 -11.91 -22.71
N VAL A 221 32.78 -12.05 -21.53
CA VAL A 221 34.17 -12.55 -21.37
C VAL A 221 34.32 -13.95 -22.00
N LEU A 222 33.43 -14.89 -21.63
CA LEU A 222 33.48 -16.26 -22.17
C LEU A 222 33.37 -16.29 -23.70
N ARG A 223 32.57 -15.39 -24.28
CA ARG A 223 32.35 -15.27 -25.72
C ARG A 223 33.55 -14.68 -26.46
N SER A 224 34.22 -13.67 -25.92
CA SER A 224 35.42 -13.13 -26.57
C SER A 224 36.57 -14.10 -26.57
N GLU A 225 36.78 -14.82 -25.46
CA GLU A 225 37.78 -15.88 -25.43
C GLU A 225 37.54 -16.96 -26.50
N LEU A 226 36.30 -17.14 -26.97
CA LEU A 226 35.98 -18.04 -28.08
C LEU A 226 36.37 -17.43 -29.41
N GLU A 227 35.94 -16.21 -29.65
CA GLU A 227 36.21 -15.50 -30.90
C GLU A 227 37.70 -15.25 -31.13
N ASP A 228 38.48 -15.01 -30.06
CA ASP A 228 39.94 -14.88 -30.14
C ASP A 228 40.60 -16.19 -30.61
N ARG A 229 40.14 -17.34 -30.10
CA ARG A 229 40.64 -18.66 -30.51
C ARG A 229 40.21 -19.02 -31.93
N ASP A 230 38.99 -18.70 -32.31
CA ASP A 230 38.51 -18.91 -33.68
C ASP A 230 39.28 -18.02 -34.67
N ALA A 231 39.58 -16.79 -34.27
CA ALA A 231 40.44 -15.88 -35.04
C ALA A 231 41.87 -16.44 -35.17
N GLU A 232 42.47 -16.97 -34.10
CA GLU A 232 43.78 -17.65 -34.17
C GLU A 232 43.75 -18.89 -35.06
N ARG A 233 42.72 -19.73 -34.95
CA ARG A 233 42.54 -20.92 -35.79
C ARG A 233 42.35 -20.54 -37.26
N ALA A 234 41.58 -19.50 -37.55
CA ALA A 234 41.38 -18.97 -38.89
C ALA A 234 42.68 -18.39 -39.48
N LYS A 235 43.45 -17.63 -38.67
CA LYS A 235 44.79 -17.13 -39.04
C LYS A 235 45.74 -18.28 -39.40
N ASN A 236 45.70 -19.37 -38.65
CA ASN A 236 46.52 -20.57 -38.92
C ASN A 236 46.04 -21.39 -40.13
N ALA A 237 44.73 -21.44 -40.39
CA ALA A 237 44.15 -22.21 -41.50
C ALA A 237 44.25 -21.50 -42.86
N TYR A 238 44.18 -20.16 -42.88
CA TYR A 238 44.25 -19.34 -44.09
C TYR A 238 45.20 -18.15 -43.91
N PRO A 239 46.52 -18.34 -44.07
CA PRO A 239 47.53 -17.30 -43.82
C PRO A 239 47.37 -16.05 -44.70
N TRP A 240 46.70 -16.17 -45.84
CA TRP A 240 46.60 -15.12 -46.87
C TRP A 240 45.21 -14.47 -47.02
N GLY A 241 44.19 -14.94 -46.29
CA GLY A 241 42.78 -14.54 -46.51
C GLY A 241 42.08 -13.83 -45.35
N ALA A 242 42.66 -13.83 -44.15
CA ALA A 242 41.99 -13.38 -42.93
C ALA A 242 42.24 -11.91 -42.55
N GLN A 243 42.78 -11.09 -43.46
CA GLN A 243 43.35 -9.80 -43.10
C GLN A 243 42.37 -8.61 -43.15
N PHE A 244 41.12 -8.78 -43.63
CA PHE A 244 40.25 -7.64 -43.97
C PHE A 244 38.89 -7.52 -43.26
N ASP A 245 38.39 -8.49 -42.46
CA ASP A 245 37.08 -8.33 -41.78
C ASP A 245 36.99 -8.93 -40.36
N THR A 246 37.71 -10.01 -40.06
CA THR A 246 37.69 -10.64 -38.72
C THR A 246 38.46 -9.85 -37.66
N ASP A 247 39.51 -9.13 -38.06
CA ASP A 247 40.36 -8.36 -37.14
C ASP A 247 39.61 -7.15 -36.54
N THR A 248 38.69 -6.51 -37.28
CA THR A 248 38.00 -5.30 -36.77
C THR A 248 36.90 -5.61 -35.74
N ARG A 249 36.15 -6.71 -35.90
CA ARG A 249 35.11 -7.11 -34.94
C ARG A 249 35.70 -7.67 -33.66
N ALA A 250 36.73 -8.53 -33.77
CA ALA A 250 37.42 -9.10 -32.62
C ALA A 250 38.10 -7.99 -31.80
N VAL A 251 38.84 -7.07 -32.45
CA VAL A 251 39.47 -5.93 -31.77
C VAL A 251 38.44 -5.02 -31.10
N ARG A 252 37.33 -4.70 -31.77
CA ARG A 252 36.29 -3.83 -31.18
C ARG A 252 35.65 -4.48 -29.96
N ARG A 253 35.36 -5.77 -30.00
CA ARG A 253 34.81 -6.50 -28.85
C ARG A 253 35.81 -6.68 -27.71
N ARG A 254 37.10 -6.86 -28.03
CA ARG A 254 38.18 -6.87 -27.04
C ARG A 254 38.24 -5.53 -26.30
N MET A 255 38.17 -4.41 -27.03
CA MET A 255 38.10 -3.07 -26.46
C MET A 255 36.86 -2.88 -25.57
N ASP A 256 35.70 -3.41 -26.00
CA ASP A 256 34.47 -3.37 -25.20
C ASP A 256 34.65 -4.16 -23.89
N ILE A 257 35.24 -5.36 -23.93
CA ILE A 257 35.44 -6.20 -22.73
C ILE A 257 36.48 -5.63 -21.78
N ASP A 258 37.58 -5.09 -22.31
CA ASP A 258 38.57 -4.39 -21.49
C ASP A 258 37.94 -3.20 -20.76
N SER A 259 36.94 -2.55 -21.38
CA SER A 259 36.15 -1.49 -20.74
C SER A 259 35.17 -2.01 -19.67
N TYR A 260 34.72 -3.26 -19.77
CA TYR A 260 33.75 -3.86 -18.83
C TYR A 260 34.37 -4.66 -17.69
N ALA A 261 35.63 -5.09 -17.81
CA ALA A 261 36.32 -5.85 -16.76
C ALA A 261 36.34 -5.12 -15.40
N PRO A 262 36.57 -3.78 -15.32
CA PRO A 262 36.47 -3.05 -14.06
C PRO A 262 35.06 -3.08 -13.46
N HIS A 263 34.02 -3.06 -14.29
CA HIS A 263 32.63 -3.07 -13.84
C HIS A 263 32.19 -4.44 -13.33
N LEU A 264 32.65 -5.52 -13.97
CA LEU A 264 32.46 -6.88 -13.46
C LEU A 264 33.11 -7.04 -12.09
N GLN A 265 34.35 -6.58 -11.93
CA GLN A 265 35.06 -6.63 -10.65
C GLN A 265 34.31 -5.85 -9.56
N GLN A 266 33.87 -4.62 -9.85
CA GLN A 266 33.09 -3.79 -8.92
C GLN A 266 31.77 -4.46 -8.52
N ASN A 267 31.06 -5.08 -9.48
CA ASN A 267 29.85 -5.83 -9.18
C ASN A 267 30.12 -7.04 -8.28
N LEU A 268 31.21 -7.77 -8.51
CA LEU A 268 31.59 -8.93 -7.70
C LEU A 268 31.95 -8.51 -6.26
N GLU A 269 32.73 -7.45 -6.10
CA GLU A 269 33.09 -6.86 -4.80
C GLU A 269 31.84 -6.42 -4.02
N ALA A 270 30.93 -5.71 -4.68
CA ALA A 270 29.71 -5.23 -4.04
C ALA A 270 28.74 -6.38 -3.68
N LEU A 271 28.60 -7.38 -4.55
CA LEU A 271 27.77 -8.56 -4.26
C LEU A 271 28.37 -9.43 -3.16
N ALA A 272 29.71 -9.59 -3.12
CA ALA A 272 30.40 -10.32 -2.08
C ALA A 272 30.18 -9.66 -0.71
N ALA A 273 30.33 -8.33 -0.65
CA ALA A 273 30.03 -7.54 0.55
C ALA A 273 28.56 -7.65 0.98
N TYR A 274 27.61 -7.54 0.03
CA TYR A 274 26.19 -7.68 0.30
C TYR A 274 25.83 -9.07 0.86
N HIS A 275 26.44 -10.14 0.35
CA HIS A 275 26.18 -11.51 0.77
C HIS A 275 27.00 -11.95 2.00
N GLY A 276 27.98 -11.15 2.44
CA GLY A 276 28.88 -11.51 3.53
C GLY A 276 29.80 -12.70 3.19
N VAL A 277 30.20 -12.82 1.92
CA VAL A 277 31.06 -13.91 1.40
C VAL A 277 32.34 -13.34 0.82
N THR A 278 33.33 -14.17 0.51
CA THR A 278 34.54 -13.70 -0.17
C THR A 278 34.28 -13.42 -1.65
N ILE A 279 35.14 -12.61 -2.28
CA ILE A 279 35.04 -12.30 -3.71
C ILE A 279 35.20 -13.56 -4.56
N GLU A 280 36.07 -14.48 -4.16
CA GLU A 280 36.29 -15.77 -4.85
C GLU A 280 35.02 -16.63 -4.81
N GLU A 281 34.34 -16.66 -3.66
CA GLU A 281 33.08 -17.39 -3.51
C GLU A 281 31.97 -16.79 -4.37
N GLN A 282 31.85 -15.46 -4.37
CA GLN A 282 30.88 -14.76 -5.20
C GLN A 282 31.18 -14.94 -6.69
N THR A 283 32.45 -14.90 -7.07
CA THR A 283 32.92 -15.15 -8.44
C THR A 283 32.50 -16.54 -8.90
N ALA A 284 32.69 -17.57 -8.07
CA ALA A 284 32.25 -18.93 -8.38
C ALA A 284 30.73 -19.02 -8.58
N VAL A 285 29.94 -18.31 -7.77
CA VAL A 285 28.46 -18.27 -7.89
C VAL A 285 28.03 -17.59 -9.20
N ILE A 286 28.60 -16.42 -9.52
CA ILE A 286 28.30 -15.72 -10.77
C ILE A 286 28.73 -16.54 -11.98
N ARG A 287 29.91 -17.16 -11.92
CA ARG A 287 30.44 -18.02 -12.99
C ARG A 287 29.59 -19.26 -13.21
N GLU A 288 29.09 -19.91 -12.15
CA GLU A 288 28.15 -21.03 -12.28
C GLU A 288 26.86 -20.63 -13.02
N LYS A 289 26.29 -19.47 -12.66
CA LYS A 289 25.08 -18.92 -13.31
C LYS A 289 25.36 -18.55 -14.77
N ALA A 290 26.49 -17.90 -15.03
CA ALA A 290 26.92 -17.52 -16.37
C ALA A 290 27.13 -18.74 -17.27
N LEU A 291 27.85 -19.77 -16.80
CA LEU A 291 28.07 -21.01 -17.55
C LEU A 291 26.76 -21.76 -17.80
N THR A 292 25.85 -21.83 -16.82
CA THR A 292 24.53 -22.44 -16.99
C THR A 292 23.73 -21.74 -18.10
N LYS A 293 23.72 -20.40 -18.11
CA LYS A 293 23.04 -19.62 -19.13
C LYS A 293 23.74 -19.72 -20.49
N TYR A 294 25.07 -19.60 -20.50
CA TYR A 294 25.91 -19.72 -21.68
C TYR A 294 25.70 -21.06 -22.40
N LEU A 295 25.83 -22.18 -21.69
CA LEU A 295 25.65 -23.52 -22.27
C LEU A 295 24.22 -23.77 -22.75
N LYS A 296 23.22 -23.11 -22.16
CA LYS A 296 21.83 -23.20 -22.60
C LYS A 296 21.58 -22.40 -23.89
N GLU A 297 22.14 -21.20 -23.99
CA GLU A 297 21.89 -20.27 -25.11
C GLU A 297 22.80 -20.54 -26.32
N TYR A 298 24.02 -21.02 -26.09
CA TYR A 298 25.07 -21.21 -27.10
C TYR A 298 25.44 -22.68 -27.29
N SER A 299 24.50 -23.62 -27.12
CA SER A 299 24.76 -25.05 -27.25
C SER A 299 25.08 -25.46 -28.69
N VAL A 300 26.31 -25.22 -29.16
CA VAL A 300 26.84 -25.90 -30.33
C VAL A 300 27.50 -27.18 -29.83
N ALA A 301 26.77 -28.30 -29.92
CA ALA A 301 27.14 -29.60 -29.34
C ALA A 301 28.45 -30.23 -29.89
N TYR A 302 29.17 -29.55 -30.76
CA TYR A 302 30.30 -30.09 -31.53
C TYR A 302 31.64 -29.42 -31.25
N GLU A 303 31.79 -28.72 -30.12
CA GLU A 303 33.02 -28.01 -29.79
C GLU A 303 33.69 -28.55 -28.51
N PRO A 304 35.00 -28.90 -28.53
CA PRO A 304 35.73 -29.36 -27.34
C PRO A 304 35.64 -28.42 -26.12
N ARG A 305 35.38 -27.13 -26.36
CA ARG A 305 35.15 -26.14 -25.31
C ARG A 305 33.83 -26.35 -24.58
N HIS A 306 32.78 -26.80 -25.26
CA HIS A 306 31.49 -27.09 -24.62
C HIS A 306 31.65 -28.17 -23.54
N GLU A 307 32.46 -29.20 -23.82
CA GLU A 307 32.78 -30.25 -22.85
C GLU A 307 33.58 -29.70 -21.67
N ALA A 308 34.61 -28.89 -21.93
CA ALA A 308 35.42 -28.25 -20.88
C ALA A 308 34.57 -27.34 -19.97
N LEU A 309 33.73 -26.47 -20.55
CA LEU A 309 32.83 -25.59 -19.80
C LEU A 309 31.75 -26.37 -19.05
N SER A 310 31.27 -27.48 -19.62
CA SER A 310 30.33 -28.38 -18.93
C SER A 310 30.97 -29.09 -17.73
N ALA A 311 32.24 -29.53 -17.87
CA ALA A 311 33.01 -30.11 -16.79
C ALA A 311 33.27 -29.09 -15.68
N GLU A 312 33.63 -27.85 -16.05
CA GLU A 312 33.78 -26.73 -15.13
C GLU A 312 32.47 -26.44 -14.36
N LEU A 313 31.34 -26.35 -15.05
CA LEU A 313 30.04 -26.15 -14.43
C LEU A 313 29.71 -27.27 -13.44
N LYS A 314 30.02 -28.52 -13.78
CA LYS A 314 29.83 -29.68 -12.89
C LYS A 314 30.70 -29.58 -11.64
N ALA A 315 31.95 -29.12 -11.78
CA ALA A 315 32.86 -28.91 -10.66
C ALA A 315 32.35 -27.80 -9.73
N LEU A 316 31.93 -26.65 -10.28
CA LEU A 316 31.36 -25.53 -9.50
C LEU A 316 30.11 -25.96 -8.72
N LYS A 317 29.18 -26.68 -9.36
CA LYS A 317 27.97 -27.23 -8.70
C LYS A 317 28.30 -28.21 -7.60
N SER A 318 29.32 -29.05 -7.79
CA SER A 318 29.80 -29.98 -6.76
C SER A 318 30.34 -29.23 -5.54
N ALA A 319 31.19 -28.22 -5.78
CA ALA A 319 31.74 -27.36 -4.72
C ALA A 319 30.66 -26.57 -3.97
N ALA A 320 29.64 -26.06 -4.68
CA ALA A 320 28.50 -25.39 -4.06
C ALA A 320 27.70 -26.32 -3.14
N ARG A 321 27.45 -27.57 -3.57
CA ARG A 321 26.79 -28.59 -2.72
C ARG A 321 27.61 -28.93 -1.48
N ALA A 322 28.92 -29.09 -1.64
CA ALA A 322 29.81 -29.37 -0.51
C ALA A 322 29.78 -28.25 0.55
N ARG A 323 29.81 -26.98 0.12
CA ARG A 323 29.69 -25.82 1.02
C ARG A 323 28.36 -25.78 1.76
N LYS A 324 27.25 -26.02 1.05
CA LYS A 324 25.92 -26.07 1.67
C LYS A 324 25.80 -27.19 2.72
N ASN A 325 26.31 -28.37 2.41
CA ASN A 325 26.30 -29.49 3.37
C ASN A 325 27.15 -29.18 4.62
N ALA A 326 28.24 -28.42 4.47
CA ALA A 326 29.07 -27.99 5.59
C ALA A 326 28.41 -26.90 6.46
N SER A 327 27.53 -26.05 5.89
CA SER A 327 26.78 -25.05 6.64
C SER A 327 25.57 -25.64 7.36
N ASP A 328 24.89 -26.62 6.77
CA ASP A 328 23.65 -27.22 7.29
C ASP A 328 23.91 -28.31 8.35
N GLY A 329 25.15 -28.79 8.48
CA GLY A 329 25.58 -29.81 9.44
C GLY A 329 26.10 -29.29 10.78
N LYS A 330 25.87 -28.02 11.11
CA LYS A 330 26.14 -27.38 12.40
C LYS A 330 24.83 -27.06 13.12
#